data_AF-A0A3D4TYM9-F1
#
_entry.id   AF-A0A3D4TYM9-F1
#
_cell.length_a   1.000
_cell.length_b   1.000
_cell.length_c   1.000
_cell.angle_alpha   90.00
_cell.angle_beta   90.00
_cell.angle_gamma   90.00
#
_symmetry.space_group_name_H-M   'P 1'
#
loop_
_entity.id
_entity.type
_entity.pdbx_description
1 polymer ?
#
loop_
_entity_poly.entity_id
_entity_poly.type
_entity_poly.pdbx_seq_one_letter_code
_entity_poly.pdbx_strand_id
1 'polypeptide(L)'
;PAYIVILHVPSTLGGTNKYLFSGKELQDDNIGGVSLNWYFFGARYYMPDLGRWMVIDNKAEKYYSTSQYVYALNNPIKFIDPDGNDVEVSFTDQTHNAALQNLLSTTDGYNFVSRYMSAGSSLTVNGQTYNFSGNGDRANDLLSFRSAEMFDQSHPDNGGVLGDNMTYTKNELFYANDAQSESEVTGGFRQVIRLDKGLSEVDATVTLGHEAFVHADKDADKLTKINEKIKSGGYKNFAEIVKDLGGVVNSETKDHDALKKGEVKKFENSMNELAKKKKNDEYKKKYEEDKNKKR
;
A
#
# COMPACT_ATOMS: atom_id res chain seq x y z
N PRO A 1 -6.39 -11.82 17.13
CA PRO A 1 -6.24 -11.94 15.66
C PRO A 1 -5.82 -10.58 15.09
N ALA A 2 -4.51 -10.39 14.93
CA ALA A 2 -3.90 -9.11 14.58
C ALA A 2 -3.95 -8.89 13.07
N TYR A 3 -4.29 -7.66 12.68
CA TYR A 3 -4.37 -7.19 11.30
C TYR A 3 -3.06 -6.53 10.91
N ILE A 4 -2.71 -6.66 9.65
CA ILE A 4 -1.56 -5.99 9.06
C ILE A 4 -2.02 -4.69 8.46
N VAL A 5 -1.45 -3.63 9.00
CA VAL A 5 -1.36 -2.35 8.34
C VAL A 5 0.13 -2.09 8.27
N ILE A 6 0.68 -2.00 7.05
CA ILE A 6 2.09 -1.67 6.86
C ILE A 6 2.23 -0.18 7.18
N LEU A 7 2.69 0.12 8.40
CA LEU A 7 2.93 1.49 8.84
C LEU A 7 4.42 1.64 9.14
N HIS A 8 5.03 2.59 8.43
CA HIS A 8 6.38 3.09 8.64
C HIS A 8 6.57 3.53 10.12
N VAL A 9 7.56 2.96 10.81
CA VAL A 9 7.99 3.37 12.16
C VAL A 9 9.50 3.65 12.10
N PRO A 10 9.95 4.92 12.06
CA PRO A 10 11.37 5.24 12.09
C PRO A 10 11.91 5.07 13.52
N SER A 11 13.02 4.33 13.66
CA SER A 11 13.75 4.22 14.93
C SER A 11 14.89 5.25 14.96
N THR A 12 14.92 6.12 15.96
CA THR A 12 16.04 7.05 16.18
C THR A 12 17.01 6.49 17.22
N LEU A 13 18.30 6.49 16.87
CA LEU A 13 19.41 6.13 17.75
C LEU A 13 19.43 7.05 18.98
N GLY A 14 19.05 6.52 20.14
CA GLY A 14 19.24 7.15 21.46
C GLY A 14 18.02 7.81 22.10
N GLY A 15 16.85 7.79 21.47
CA GLY A 15 15.59 8.32 22.03
C GLY A 15 14.52 7.25 22.26
N THR A 16 13.55 7.51 23.14
CA THR A 16 12.34 6.69 23.27
C THR A 16 11.57 6.70 21.95
N ASN A 17 11.20 5.53 21.43
CA ASN A 17 10.39 5.43 20.22
C ASN A 17 9.01 6.08 20.45
N LYS A 18 8.73 7.19 19.77
CA LYS A 18 7.44 7.88 19.84
C LYS A 18 6.41 7.33 18.85
N TYR A 19 6.81 6.56 17.85
CA TYR A 19 5.89 6.05 16.83
C TYR A 19 5.34 4.68 17.27
N LEU A 20 4.10 4.65 17.77
CA LEU A 20 3.51 3.47 18.41
C LEU A 20 2.20 3.05 17.74
N PHE A 21 1.05 3.47 18.29
CA PHE A 21 -0.26 3.08 17.79
C PHE A 21 -0.46 3.50 16.33
N SER A 22 -0.79 2.54 15.47
CA SER A 22 -0.97 2.76 14.03
C SER A 22 0.20 3.52 13.36
N GLY A 23 1.43 3.28 13.85
CA GLY A 23 2.64 3.94 13.36
C GLY A 23 2.60 5.47 13.44
N LYS A 24 1.78 6.02 14.34
CA LYS A 24 1.65 7.46 14.55
C LYS A 24 2.50 7.93 15.70
N GLU A 25 2.97 9.16 15.59
CA GLU A 25 3.80 9.80 16.62
C GLU A 25 2.96 10.10 17.86
N LEU A 26 3.40 9.58 18.99
CA LEU A 26 2.92 9.88 20.33
C LEU A 26 3.43 11.26 20.76
N GLN A 27 2.48 12.13 21.09
CA GLN A 27 2.70 13.36 21.82
C GLN A 27 2.56 13.05 23.32
N ASP A 28 3.68 13.05 24.02
CA ASP A 28 3.82 12.71 25.45
C ASP A 28 4.24 13.91 26.31
N ASP A 29 4.08 15.13 25.79
CA ASP A 29 4.39 16.34 26.53
C ASP A 29 3.56 16.43 27.81
N ASN A 30 4.23 16.77 28.91
CA ASN A 30 3.58 17.00 30.19
C ASN A 30 3.11 18.45 30.28
N ILE A 31 1.80 18.65 30.36
CA ILE A 31 1.18 19.96 30.52
C ILE A 31 0.38 19.92 31.82
N GLY A 32 0.78 20.74 32.80
CA GLY A 32 0.04 20.86 34.07
C GLY A 32 0.00 19.58 34.91
N GLY A 33 1.00 18.71 34.80
CA GLY A 33 1.08 17.44 35.53
C GLY A 33 0.42 16.25 34.81
N VAL A 34 -0.13 16.47 33.62
CA VAL A 34 -0.79 15.42 32.81
C VAL A 34 -0.02 15.25 31.49
N SER A 35 0.31 14.01 31.14
CA SER A 35 0.85 13.68 29.82
C SER A 35 -0.27 13.67 28.79
N LEU A 36 -0.07 14.29 27.63
CA LEU A 36 -1.08 14.29 26.55
C LEU A 36 -1.44 12.86 26.13
N ASN A 37 -0.43 12.04 25.84
CA ASN A 37 -0.57 10.68 25.33
C ASN A 37 -1.43 10.58 24.05
N TRP A 38 -1.32 11.58 23.16
CA TRP A 38 -2.11 11.63 21.92
C TRP A 38 -1.31 11.16 20.73
N TYR A 39 -1.98 10.62 19.72
CA TYR A 39 -1.34 10.21 18.48
C TYR A 39 -1.65 11.20 17.36
N PHE A 40 -0.63 11.72 16.68
CA PHE A 40 -0.83 12.58 15.52
C PHE A 40 -1.00 11.76 14.24
N PHE A 41 -2.20 11.82 13.65
CA PHE A 41 -2.51 11.09 12.42
C PHE A 41 -2.29 11.91 11.15
N GLY A 42 -2.01 13.21 11.26
CA GLY A 42 -1.85 14.13 10.14
C GLY A 42 -2.91 15.23 10.18
N ALA A 43 -4.18 14.87 10.00
CA ALA A 43 -5.27 15.83 10.10
C ALA A 43 -5.84 15.97 11.51
N ARG A 44 -5.71 14.95 12.35
CA ARG A 44 -6.29 14.92 13.70
C ARG A 44 -5.38 14.27 14.72
N TYR A 45 -5.53 14.70 15.97
CA TYR A 45 -4.95 14.02 17.13
C TYR A 45 -5.96 12.99 17.67
N TYR A 46 -5.49 11.75 17.84
CA TYR A 46 -6.26 10.65 18.40
C TYR A 46 -5.96 10.48 19.89
N MET A 47 -7.02 10.40 20.70
CA MET A 47 -6.93 10.05 22.12
C MET A 47 -7.17 8.54 22.28
N PRO A 48 -6.12 7.73 22.54
CA PRO A 48 -6.26 6.29 22.71
C PRO A 48 -7.11 5.94 23.93
N ASP A 49 -7.00 6.71 25.02
CA ASP A 49 -7.74 6.49 26.27
C ASP A 49 -9.25 6.65 26.10
N LEU A 50 -9.68 7.51 25.18
CA LEU A 50 -11.09 7.71 24.85
C LEU A 50 -11.54 6.90 23.62
N GLY A 51 -10.60 6.45 22.79
CA GLY A 51 -10.90 5.85 21.49
C GLY A 51 -11.58 6.84 20.53
N ARG A 52 -11.21 8.12 20.57
CA ARG A 52 -11.85 9.22 19.81
C ARG A 52 -10.83 10.21 19.25
N TRP A 53 -11.27 10.96 18.25
CA TRP A 53 -10.56 12.15 17.78
C TRP A 53 -10.73 13.32 18.74
N MET A 54 -9.70 14.15 18.84
CA MET A 54 -9.71 15.41 19.60
C MET A 54 -10.63 16.48 18.98
N VAL A 55 -10.87 16.39 17.68
CA VAL A 55 -11.62 17.36 16.88
C VAL A 55 -12.62 16.66 15.96
N ILE A 56 -13.59 17.43 15.47
CA ILE A 56 -14.58 16.98 14.48
C ILE A 56 -13.86 16.49 13.21
N ASP A 57 -14.35 15.39 12.65
CA ASP A 57 -13.92 14.87 11.35
C ASP A 57 -14.15 15.88 10.23
N ASN A 58 -13.09 16.22 9.48
CA ASN A 58 -13.18 17.08 8.31
C ASN A 58 -14.11 16.50 7.24
N LYS A 59 -14.30 15.18 7.22
CA LYS A 59 -15.22 14.44 6.37
C LYS A 59 -16.40 13.88 7.17
N ALA A 60 -16.80 14.53 8.26
CA ALA A 60 -17.96 14.12 9.07
C ALA A 60 -19.23 13.89 8.23
N GLU A 61 -19.44 14.69 7.18
CA GLU A 61 -20.54 14.55 6.23
C GLU A 61 -20.52 13.22 5.46
N LYS A 62 -19.36 12.56 5.32
CA LYS A 62 -19.29 11.23 4.72
C LYS A 62 -19.90 10.15 5.63
N TYR A 63 -19.98 10.41 6.93
CA TYR A 63 -20.36 9.43 7.96
C TYR A 63 -21.52 9.92 8.84
N TYR A 64 -22.56 10.49 8.22
CA TYR A 64 -23.71 11.12 8.89
C TYR A 64 -24.35 10.31 10.03
N SER A 65 -24.35 8.98 9.93
CA SER A 65 -24.95 8.08 10.93
C SER A 65 -24.04 7.77 12.13
N THR A 66 -22.85 8.38 12.19
CA THR A 66 -21.86 8.13 13.24
C THR A 66 -21.45 9.41 13.96
N SER A 67 -20.79 9.28 15.12
CA SER A 67 -20.25 10.45 15.81
C SER A 67 -19.14 11.09 14.99
N GLN A 68 -19.15 12.42 14.92
CA GLN A 68 -18.13 13.21 14.25
C GLN A 68 -16.71 13.08 14.87
N TYR A 69 -16.59 12.43 16.03
CA TYR A 69 -15.32 12.19 16.72
C TYR A 69 -14.91 10.71 16.67
N VAL A 70 -15.57 9.89 15.86
CA VAL A 70 -15.36 8.44 15.84
C VAL A 70 -14.03 8.06 15.20
N TYR A 71 -13.22 7.25 15.89
CA TYR A 71 -12.07 6.60 15.27
C TYR A 71 -12.52 5.30 14.59
N ALA A 72 -12.10 5.11 13.33
CA ALA A 72 -12.29 3.86 12.59
C ALA A 72 -13.75 3.32 12.64
N LEU A 73 -14.75 4.21 12.59
CA LEU A 73 -16.18 3.87 12.69
C LEU A 73 -16.54 2.97 13.89
N ASN A 74 -15.83 3.11 15.02
CA ASN A 74 -15.94 2.26 16.22
C ASN A 74 -15.59 0.79 16.00
N ASN A 75 -14.94 0.44 14.89
CA ASN A 75 -14.43 -0.90 14.64
C ASN A 75 -12.98 -0.83 14.17
N PRO A 76 -12.04 -0.46 15.06
CA PRO A 76 -10.60 -0.34 14.76
C PRO A 76 -9.92 -1.68 14.48
N ILE A 77 -10.66 -2.78 14.60
CA ILE A 77 -10.24 -4.13 14.20
C ILE A 77 -10.41 -4.28 12.69
N LYS A 78 -11.50 -3.74 12.12
CA LYS A 78 -11.84 -3.86 10.70
C LYS A 78 -11.38 -2.65 9.90
N PHE A 79 -11.38 -1.46 10.49
CA PHE A 79 -11.10 -0.22 9.81
C PHE A 79 -9.88 0.47 10.42
N ILE A 80 -9.21 1.27 9.59
CA ILE A 80 -8.14 2.16 10.00
C ILE A 80 -8.44 3.54 9.44
N ASP A 81 -7.99 4.58 10.11
CA ASP A 81 -7.99 5.92 9.55
C ASP A 81 -6.52 6.33 9.41
N PRO A 82 -5.92 6.21 8.21
CA PRO A 82 -4.47 6.30 8.06
C PRO A 82 -3.93 7.73 8.20
N ASP A 83 -4.73 8.76 7.89
CA ASP A 83 -4.29 10.15 7.87
C ASP A 83 -5.11 11.04 8.83
N GLY A 84 -6.10 10.45 9.51
CA GLY A 84 -7.03 11.20 10.33
C GLY A 84 -8.03 11.98 9.49
N ASN A 85 -8.33 11.61 8.25
CA ASN A 85 -9.42 12.21 7.46
C ASN A 85 -10.40 11.18 6.91
N ASP A 86 -9.93 10.00 6.51
CA ASP A 86 -10.78 9.02 5.82
C ASP A 86 -10.58 7.62 6.37
N VAL A 87 -11.69 7.00 6.75
CA VAL A 87 -11.71 5.63 7.23
C VAL A 87 -11.54 4.66 6.06
N GLU A 88 -10.43 3.95 6.07
CA GLU A 88 -10.12 2.84 5.18
C GLU A 88 -10.49 1.52 5.83
N VAL A 89 -10.76 0.51 5.01
CA VAL A 89 -10.96 -0.84 5.52
C VAL A 89 -9.67 -1.63 5.46
N SER A 90 -9.26 -2.18 6.61
CA SER A 90 -8.15 -3.10 6.73
C SER A 90 -8.61 -4.48 6.26
N PHE A 91 -8.65 -4.69 4.95
CA PHE A 91 -9.03 -5.97 4.38
C PHE A 91 -7.89 -6.64 3.64
N THR A 92 -7.39 -7.71 4.22
CA THR A 92 -7.01 -8.89 3.46
C THR A 92 -7.79 -10.03 4.08
N ASP A 93 -8.67 -10.68 3.32
CA ASP A 93 -9.25 -11.95 3.75
C ASP A 93 -8.14 -13.01 3.93
N GLN A 94 -8.48 -14.16 4.50
CA GLN A 94 -7.48 -15.19 4.82
C GLN A 94 -6.70 -15.65 3.58
N THR A 95 -7.36 -15.72 2.42
CA THR A 95 -6.73 -16.10 1.17
C THR A 95 -5.76 -15.02 0.68
N HIS A 96 -6.14 -13.75 0.76
CA HIS A 96 -5.26 -12.64 0.37
C HIS A 96 -4.10 -12.45 1.34
N ASN A 97 -4.28 -12.77 2.64
CA ASN A 97 -3.17 -12.88 3.57
C ASN A 97 -2.21 -14.02 3.21
N ALA A 98 -2.73 -15.17 2.79
CA ALA A 98 -1.89 -16.26 2.30
C ALA A 98 -1.14 -15.86 1.01
N ALA A 99 -1.80 -15.14 0.10
CA ALA A 99 -1.16 -14.58 -1.10
C ALA A 99 -0.03 -13.60 -0.75
N LEU A 100 -0.27 -12.65 0.16
CA LEU A 100 0.76 -11.72 0.63
C LEU A 100 1.92 -12.43 1.33
N GLN A 101 1.61 -13.44 2.16
CA GLN A 101 2.63 -14.28 2.79
C GLN A 101 3.45 -15.04 1.73
N ASN A 102 2.81 -15.59 0.70
CA ASN A 102 3.48 -16.25 -0.41
C ASN A 102 4.40 -15.26 -1.15
N LEU A 103 3.92 -14.05 -1.48
CA LEU A 103 4.73 -12.99 -2.09
C LEU A 103 5.97 -12.68 -1.24
N LEU A 104 5.80 -12.35 0.05
CA LEU A 104 6.89 -12.04 0.99
C LEU A 104 7.82 -13.21 1.25
N SER A 105 7.36 -14.44 1.02
CA SER A 105 8.23 -15.62 1.11
C SER A 105 9.21 -15.70 -0.04
N THR A 106 8.98 -15.00 -1.16
CA THR A 106 9.92 -14.96 -2.30
C THR A 106 10.94 -13.85 -2.16
N THR A 107 12.12 -14.02 -2.76
CA THR A 107 13.19 -13.01 -2.71
C THR A 107 12.73 -11.70 -3.34
N ASP A 108 12.18 -11.76 -4.55
CA ASP A 108 11.73 -10.56 -5.27
C ASP A 108 10.51 -9.90 -4.63
N GLY A 109 9.60 -10.70 -4.03
CA GLY A 109 8.45 -10.16 -3.31
C GLY A 109 8.81 -9.49 -1.98
N TYR A 110 9.73 -10.08 -1.22
CA TYR A 110 10.30 -9.43 -0.03
C TYR A 110 11.01 -8.12 -0.40
N ASN A 111 11.81 -8.12 -1.47
CA ASN A 111 12.51 -6.93 -1.94
C ASN A 111 11.55 -5.83 -2.40
N PHE A 112 10.47 -6.19 -3.11
CA PHE A 112 9.43 -5.23 -3.51
C PHE A 112 8.79 -4.55 -2.30
N VAL A 113 8.33 -5.31 -1.31
CA VAL A 113 7.74 -4.73 -0.09
C VAL A 113 8.78 -3.90 0.67
N SER A 114 10.03 -4.37 0.75
CA SER A 114 11.13 -3.67 1.43
C SER A 114 11.37 -2.25 0.92
N ARG A 115 11.03 -1.96 -0.35
CA ARG A 115 11.11 -0.59 -0.91
C ARG A 115 10.29 0.41 -0.11
N TYR A 116 9.17 -0.01 0.46
CA TYR A 116 8.23 0.82 1.22
C TYR A 116 8.48 0.79 2.72
N MET A 117 9.42 -0.07 3.17
CA MET A 117 9.70 -0.26 4.58
C MET A 117 10.84 0.64 5.06
N SER A 118 10.90 0.84 6.36
CA SER A 118 12.02 1.55 7.00
C SER A 118 12.84 0.66 7.89
N ALA A 119 14.07 1.08 8.14
CA ALA A 119 15.01 0.36 8.95
C ALA A 119 14.44 0.15 10.36
N GLY A 120 14.39 -1.12 10.78
CA GLY A 120 13.86 -1.55 12.07
C GLY A 120 12.35 -1.84 12.06
N SER A 121 11.65 -1.62 10.94
CA SER A 121 10.23 -1.98 10.83
C SER A 121 10.04 -3.48 10.65
N SER A 122 8.83 -3.94 10.95
CA SER A 122 8.44 -5.34 10.81
C SER A 122 7.01 -5.48 10.29
N LEU A 123 6.73 -6.59 9.61
CA LEU A 123 5.44 -6.92 9.06
C LEU A 123 5.05 -8.36 9.45
N THR A 124 3.89 -8.57 10.06
CA THR A 124 3.47 -9.91 10.52
C THR A 124 2.29 -10.46 9.74
N VAL A 125 2.52 -11.33 8.74
CA VAL A 125 1.46 -11.96 7.93
C VAL A 125 1.22 -13.40 8.33
N ASN A 126 -0.04 -13.76 8.64
CA ASN A 126 -0.41 -15.11 9.07
C ASN A 126 0.49 -15.66 10.20
N GLY A 127 0.85 -14.79 11.15
CA GLY A 127 1.73 -15.13 12.27
C GLY A 127 3.22 -15.23 11.93
N GLN A 128 3.62 -15.08 10.67
CA GLN A 128 5.03 -14.98 10.27
C GLN A 128 5.47 -13.52 10.25
N THR A 129 6.59 -13.21 10.93
CA THR A 129 7.12 -11.84 11.00
C THR A 129 8.31 -11.67 10.07
N TYR A 130 8.22 -10.66 9.20
CA TYR A 130 9.25 -10.21 8.27
C TYR A 130 9.85 -8.93 8.81
N ASN A 131 11.15 -8.92 9.09
CA ASN A 131 11.87 -7.76 9.61
C ASN A 131 12.59 -7.06 8.47
N PHE A 132 12.65 -5.73 8.50
CA PHE A 132 13.30 -4.91 7.47
C PHE A 132 14.42 -4.09 8.09
N SER A 133 15.66 -4.32 7.64
CA SER A 133 16.85 -3.70 8.21
C SER A 133 17.29 -2.41 7.49
N GLY A 134 16.83 -2.20 6.25
CA GLY A 134 17.17 -1.03 5.44
C GLY A 134 16.00 -0.06 5.27
N ASN A 135 16.34 1.20 4.98
CA ASN A 135 15.37 2.15 4.45
C ASN A 135 15.21 1.88 2.95
N GLY A 136 14.00 1.50 2.54
CA GLY A 136 13.67 1.35 1.13
C GLY A 136 13.64 2.69 0.40
N ASP A 137 13.81 2.65 -0.93
CA ASP A 137 13.81 3.84 -1.79
C ASP A 137 12.44 4.54 -1.87
N ARG A 138 11.38 3.82 -1.49
CA ARG A 138 9.98 4.26 -1.42
C ARG A 138 9.47 4.37 0.02
N ALA A 139 10.36 4.44 1.01
CA ALA A 139 9.98 4.47 2.43
C ALA A 139 9.11 5.67 2.85
N ASN A 140 9.06 6.73 2.03
CA ASN A 140 8.17 7.87 2.23
C ASN A 140 6.74 7.61 1.73
N ASP A 141 6.53 6.56 0.93
CA ASP A 141 5.24 6.21 0.34
C ASP A 141 4.51 5.17 1.19
N LEU A 142 3.26 4.90 0.81
CA LEU A 142 2.44 3.85 1.39
C LEU A 142 2.17 2.76 0.35
N LEU A 143 2.35 1.51 0.75
CA LEU A 143 1.89 0.34 -0.01
C LEU A 143 0.71 -0.29 0.75
N SER A 144 -0.44 -0.40 0.09
CA SER A 144 -1.66 -0.94 0.65
C SER A 144 -2.11 -2.15 -0.16
N PHE A 145 -2.46 -3.23 0.54
CA PHE A 145 -3.10 -4.41 -0.04
C PHE A 145 -4.56 -4.44 0.41
N ARG A 146 -5.50 -4.66 -0.51
CA ARG A 146 -6.93 -4.68 -0.21
C ARG A 146 -7.65 -5.87 -0.84
N SER A 147 -8.53 -6.52 -0.09
CA SER A 147 -9.63 -7.31 -0.68
C SER A 147 -10.76 -6.36 -1.07
N ALA A 148 -11.15 -6.38 -2.34
CA ALA A 148 -12.27 -5.62 -2.85
C ALA A 148 -13.30 -6.57 -3.47
N GLU A 149 -14.58 -6.27 -3.32
CA GLU A 149 -15.60 -6.82 -4.21
C GLU A 149 -15.54 -5.95 -5.46
N MET A 150 -14.65 -6.30 -6.36
CA MET A 150 -14.44 -5.51 -7.58
C MET A 150 -15.58 -5.78 -8.57
N PHE A 151 -16.32 -6.89 -8.38
CA PHE A 151 -17.39 -7.31 -9.28
C PHE A 151 -18.65 -7.77 -8.54
N ASP A 152 -19.79 -7.27 -9.02
CA ASP A 152 -21.04 -8.04 -8.98
C ASP A 152 -20.92 -9.14 -10.03
N GLN A 153 -21.03 -10.40 -9.61
CA GLN A 153 -20.96 -11.59 -10.49
C GLN A 153 -22.02 -11.57 -11.61
N SER A 154 -22.95 -10.61 -11.61
CA SER A 154 -23.95 -10.38 -12.64
C SER A 154 -23.46 -9.69 -13.92
N HIS A 155 -22.24 -9.13 -13.97
CA HIS A 155 -21.71 -8.42 -15.14
C HIS A 155 -20.64 -9.25 -15.90
N PRO A 156 -21.00 -9.91 -17.02
CA PRO A 156 -20.15 -10.88 -17.72
C PRO A 156 -18.98 -10.29 -18.55
N ASP A 157 -18.86 -8.96 -18.67
CA ASP A 157 -18.01 -8.33 -19.69
C ASP A 157 -16.67 -7.75 -19.20
N ASN A 158 -16.25 -7.98 -17.95
CA ASN A 158 -15.03 -7.34 -17.39
C ASN A 158 -13.69 -7.99 -17.80
N GLY A 159 -13.64 -8.77 -18.88
CA GLY A 159 -12.38 -9.31 -19.43
C GLY A 159 -11.57 -10.21 -18.48
N GLY A 160 -12.16 -10.64 -17.34
CA GLY A 160 -11.50 -11.47 -16.33
C GLY A 160 -10.38 -10.77 -15.54
N VAL A 161 -10.49 -9.47 -15.28
CA VAL A 161 -9.61 -8.75 -14.34
C VAL A 161 -9.84 -9.32 -12.93
N LEU A 162 -8.78 -9.68 -12.20
CA LEU A 162 -8.87 -10.29 -10.85
C LEU A 162 -8.25 -9.41 -9.77
N GLY A 163 -7.61 -8.32 -10.16
CA GLY A 163 -6.97 -7.34 -9.30
C GLY A 163 -6.61 -6.10 -10.08
N ASP A 164 -6.19 -5.06 -9.37
CA ASP A 164 -5.62 -3.86 -9.97
C ASP A 164 -4.60 -3.19 -9.04
N ASN A 165 -3.83 -2.27 -9.62
CA ASN A 165 -2.97 -1.35 -8.90
C ASN A 165 -3.38 0.10 -9.20
N MET A 166 -3.48 0.91 -8.15
CA MET A 166 -3.79 2.32 -8.24
C MET A 166 -2.74 3.14 -7.51
N THR A 167 -2.25 4.20 -8.15
CA THR A 167 -1.26 5.11 -7.56
C THR A 167 -1.89 6.48 -7.31
N TYR A 168 -1.90 6.89 -6.04
CA TYR A 168 -2.46 8.15 -5.56
C TYR A 168 -1.40 9.04 -4.90
N THR A 169 -1.69 10.32 -4.76
CA THR A 169 -1.05 11.17 -3.75
C THR A 169 -1.33 10.60 -2.36
N LYS A 170 -0.35 10.65 -1.45
CA LYS A 170 -0.41 9.91 -0.17
C LYS A 170 -1.57 10.33 0.75
N ASN A 171 -1.81 11.63 0.85
CA ASN A 171 -2.74 12.23 1.81
C ASN A 171 -4.10 12.59 1.19
N GLU A 172 -4.09 13.17 -0.01
CA GLU A 172 -5.32 13.71 -0.62
C GLU A 172 -6.10 12.67 -1.45
N LEU A 173 -5.52 11.47 -1.68
CA LEU A 173 -6.12 10.38 -2.46
C LEU A 173 -6.54 10.77 -3.89
N PHE A 174 -5.98 11.84 -4.44
CA PHE A 174 -6.03 12.11 -5.88
C PHE A 174 -5.19 11.09 -6.62
N TYR A 175 -5.56 10.72 -7.85
CA TYR A 175 -4.63 9.97 -8.69
C TYR A 175 -3.32 10.74 -8.80
N ALA A 176 -2.19 10.03 -8.95
CA ALA A 176 -0.89 10.68 -8.94
C ALA A 176 -0.76 11.80 -9.99
N ASN A 177 -1.39 11.66 -11.15
CA ASN A 177 -1.44 12.66 -12.22
C ASN A 177 -2.45 13.80 -11.98
N ASP A 178 -3.20 13.75 -10.88
CA ASP A 178 -4.14 14.79 -10.46
C ASP A 178 -3.60 15.54 -9.23
N ALA A 179 -2.31 15.40 -8.91
CA ALA A 179 -1.65 16.18 -7.87
C ALA A 179 -1.82 17.69 -8.14
N GLN A 180 -2.15 18.45 -7.09
CA GLN A 180 -2.43 19.88 -7.19
C GLN A 180 -1.22 20.75 -6.83
N SER A 181 -0.20 20.16 -6.19
CA SER A 181 1.00 20.87 -5.73
C SER A 181 2.25 20.01 -5.70
N GLU A 182 3.43 20.63 -5.76
CA GLU A 182 4.71 19.93 -5.59
C GLU A 182 4.86 19.35 -4.17
N SER A 183 4.21 19.97 -3.17
CA SER A 183 4.13 19.44 -1.81
C SER A 183 3.39 18.11 -1.71
N GLU A 184 2.35 17.89 -2.53
CA GLU A 184 1.66 16.59 -2.57
C GLU A 184 2.53 15.50 -3.19
N VAL A 185 3.33 15.84 -4.20
CA VAL A 185 4.26 14.92 -4.86
C VAL A 185 5.43 14.56 -3.94
N THR A 186 6.04 15.57 -3.32
CA THR A 186 7.18 15.39 -2.41
C THR A 186 6.75 14.80 -1.06
N GLY A 187 5.49 14.97 -0.66
CA GLY A 187 4.86 14.33 0.49
C GLY A 187 4.68 12.81 0.36
N GLY A 188 4.89 12.26 -0.85
CA GLY A 188 4.85 10.83 -1.13
C GLY A 188 3.55 10.38 -1.79
N PHE A 189 3.55 9.11 -2.16
CA PHE A 189 2.45 8.45 -2.88
C PHE A 189 1.86 7.31 -2.05
N ARG A 190 0.68 6.85 -2.47
CA ARG A 190 0.05 5.62 -2.00
C ARG A 190 -0.21 4.72 -3.19
N GLN A 191 0.44 3.56 -3.21
CA GLN A 191 0.09 2.47 -4.12
C GLN A 191 -0.88 1.52 -3.43
N VAL A 192 -1.99 1.24 -4.09
CA VAL A 192 -3.05 0.36 -3.60
C VAL A 192 -3.18 -0.79 -4.58
N ILE A 193 -2.79 -1.99 -4.14
CA ILE A 193 -3.05 -3.23 -4.86
C ILE A 193 -4.33 -3.84 -4.31
N ARG A 194 -5.31 -4.04 -5.18
CA ARG A 194 -6.57 -4.69 -4.82
C ARG A 194 -6.67 -6.04 -5.50
N LEU A 195 -7.24 -6.99 -4.76
CA LEU A 195 -7.58 -8.31 -5.26
C LEU A 195 -9.09 -8.52 -5.10
N ASP A 196 -9.69 -9.11 -6.13
CA ASP A 196 -11.10 -9.47 -6.08
C ASP A 196 -11.36 -10.57 -5.04
N LYS A 197 -12.51 -10.53 -4.38
CA LYS A 197 -12.86 -11.55 -3.37
C LYS A 197 -13.23 -12.88 -4.02
N GLY A 198 -13.02 -13.97 -3.28
CA GLY A 198 -13.44 -15.31 -3.71
C GLY A 198 -12.43 -16.04 -4.59
N LEU A 199 -11.25 -15.45 -4.80
CA LEU A 199 -10.13 -16.13 -5.46
C LEU A 199 -9.65 -17.35 -4.65
N SER A 200 -9.08 -18.32 -5.35
CA SER A 200 -8.29 -19.38 -4.72
C SER A 200 -6.96 -18.81 -4.20
N GLU A 201 -6.26 -19.50 -3.29
CA GLU A 201 -4.93 -19.05 -2.82
C GLU A 201 -3.94 -18.87 -3.99
N VAL A 202 -3.97 -19.78 -4.96
CA VAL A 202 -3.07 -19.72 -6.12
C VAL A 202 -3.44 -18.54 -7.01
N ASP A 203 -4.72 -18.37 -7.34
CA ASP A 203 -5.17 -17.25 -8.18
C ASP A 203 -4.90 -15.90 -7.49
N ALA A 204 -5.16 -15.78 -6.19
CA ALA A 204 -4.84 -14.58 -5.42
C ALA A 204 -3.33 -14.31 -5.39
N THR A 205 -2.50 -15.34 -5.22
CA THR A 205 -1.03 -15.20 -5.21
C THR A 205 -0.48 -14.75 -6.55
N VAL A 206 -0.97 -15.33 -7.65
CA VAL A 206 -0.53 -15.00 -9.01
C VAL A 206 -1.03 -13.61 -9.40
N THR A 207 -2.28 -13.28 -9.06
CA THR A 207 -2.86 -11.94 -9.29
C THR A 207 -2.11 -10.89 -8.47
N LEU A 208 -1.79 -11.17 -7.21
CA LEU A 208 -0.97 -10.28 -6.40
C LEU A 208 0.42 -10.06 -7.00
N GLY A 209 1.06 -11.13 -7.47
CA GLY A 209 2.33 -11.05 -8.18
C GLY A 209 2.24 -10.21 -9.45
N HIS A 210 1.15 -10.36 -10.21
CA HIS A 210 0.88 -9.54 -11.39
C HIS A 210 0.81 -8.05 -11.01
N GLU A 211 -0.11 -7.68 -10.12
CA GLU A 211 -0.29 -6.27 -9.73
C GLU A 211 0.97 -5.68 -9.10
N ALA A 212 1.68 -6.46 -8.29
CA ALA A 212 2.93 -6.04 -7.65
C ALA A 212 4.05 -5.80 -8.67
N PHE A 213 4.36 -6.77 -9.54
CA PHE A 213 5.57 -6.70 -10.37
C PHE A 213 5.34 -6.13 -11.77
N VAL A 214 4.14 -6.31 -12.32
CA VAL A 214 3.82 -5.84 -13.66
C VAL A 214 3.49 -4.36 -13.63
N HIS A 215 2.84 -3.89 -12.56
CA HIS A 215 2.38 -2.52 -12.40
C HIS A 215 3.10 -1.78 -11.25
N ALA A 216 2.84 -2.15 -9.99
CA ALA A 216 3.23 -1.36 -8.83
C ALA A 216 4.75 -1.12 -8.72
N ASP A 217 5.58 -2.14 -8.94
CA ASP A 217 7.05 -2.05 -8.89
C ASP A 217 7.61 -1.18 -10.02
N LYS A 218 6.99 -1.20 -11.21
CA LYS A 218 7.37 -0.31 -12.31
C LYS A 218 6.94 1.11 -12.06
N ASP A 219 5.77 1.31 -11.46
CA ASP A 219 5.31 2.62 -11.02
C ASP A 219 6.24 3.20 -9.96
N ALA A 220 6.69 2.37 -9.02
CA ALA A 220 7.68 2.75 -8.02
C ALA A 220 8.99 3.23 -8.67
N ASP A 221 9.49 2.53 -9.70
CA ASP A 221 10.67 2.94 -10.45
C ASP A 221 10.49 4.28 -11.16
N LYS A 222 9.34 4.50 -11.80
CA LYS A 222 9.03 5.78 -12.46
C LYS A 222 8.95 6.91 -11.44
N LEU A 223 8.25 6.69 -10.34
CA LEU A 223 8.13 7.67 -9.28
C LEU A 223 9.51 7.96 -8.64
N THR A 224 10.44 7.01 -8.60
CA THR A 224 11.79 7.24 -8.05
C THR A 224 12.55 8.20 -8.95
N LYS A 225 12.46 7.99 -10.28
CA LYS A 225 13.03 8.91 -11.27
C LYS A 225 12.41 10.31 -11.19
N ILE A 226 11.10 10.41 -10.97
CA ILE A 226 10.42 11.70 -10.77
C ILE A 226 10.96 12.39 -9.52
N ASN A 227 11.05 11.69 -8.38
CA ASN A 227 11.61 12.24 -7.14
C ASN A 227 13.07 12.71 -7.31
N GLU A 228 13.91 11.96 -8.02
CA GLU A 228 15.30 12.34 -8.32
C GLU A 228 15.37 13.58 -9.23
N LYS A 229 14.49 13.66 -10.24
CA LYS A 229 14.41 14.80 -11.14
C LYS A 229 13.89 16.06 -10.44
N ILE A 230 12.97 15.93 -9.49
CA ILE A 230 12.56 17.03 -8.60
C ILE A 230 13.76 17.50 -7.76
N LYS A 231 14.43 16.57 -7.06
CA LYS A 231 15.59 16.89 -6.20
C LYS A 231 16.74 17.57 -6.93
N SER A 232 16.93 17.26 -8.22
CA SER A 232 17.97 17.87 -9.06
C SER A 232 17.54 19.16 -9.75
N GLY A 233 16.31 19.64 -9.52
CA GLY A 233 15.77 20.84 -10.19
C GLY A 233 15.55 20.64 -11.69
N GLY A 234 15.35 19.39 -12.12
CA GLY A 234 15.22 19.01 -13.53
C GLY A 234 13.86 19.31 -14.18
N TYR A 235 12.93 19.91 -13.43
CA TYR A 235 11.62 20.34 -13.92
C TYR A 235 11.55 21.87 -13.96
N LYS A 236 10.96 22.43 -15.03
CA LYS A 236 10.82 23.88 -15.17
C LYS A 236 9.63 24.44 -14.40
N ASN A 237 8.59 23.62 -14.21
CA ASN A 237 7.37 23.97 -13.52
C ASN A 237 6.61 22.70 -13.11
N PHE A 238 5.60 22.89 -12.26
CA PHE A 238 4.77 21.81 -11.74
C PHE A 238 4.02 21.02 -12.83
N ALA A 239 3.61 21.65 -13.93
CA ALA A 239 2.89 20.96 -15.01
C ALA A 239 3.75 19.88 -15.70
N GLU A 240 5.08 20.06 -15.76
CA GLU A 240 5.98 19.02 -16.26
C GLU A 240 6.05 17.80 -15.31
N ILE A 241 5.95 18.02 -13.99
CA ILE A 241 5.89 16.94 -12.99
C ILE A 241 4.60 16.14 -13.20
N VAL A 242 3.46 16.83 -13.28
CA VAL A 242 2.14 16.21 -13.51
C VAL A 242 2.12 15.39 -14.81
N LYS A 243 2.75 15.90 -15.87
CA LYS A 243 2.88 15.18 -17.14
C LYS A 243 3.65 13.87 -16.99
N ASP A 244 4.78 13.87 -16.27
CA ASP A 244 5.57 12.66 -16.03
C ASP A 244 4.81 11.68 -15.11
N LEU A 245 4.03 12.18 -14.14
CA LEU A 245 3.11 11.38 -13.31
C LEU A 245 1.99 10.72 -14.15
N GLY A 246 1.58 11.35 -15.25
CA GLY A 246 0.70 10.73 -16.24
C GLY A 246 1.27 9.43 -16.81
N GLY A 247 2.60 9.28 -16.90
CA GLY A 247 3.26 8.05 -17.32
C GLY A 247 3.31 6.96 -16.25
N VAL A 248 3.00 7.30 -15.00
CA VAL A 248 2.83 6.35 -13.88
C VAL A 248 1.45 5.72 -13.98
N VAL A 249 0.39 6.54 -13.99
CA VAL A 249 -0.99 6.02 -13.98
C VAL A 249 -1.47 5.45 -15.33
N ASN A 250 -0.88 5.87 -16.46
CA ASN A 250 -1.30 5.45 -17.80
C ASN A 250 -0.27 4.52 -18.47
N SER A 251 0.20 3.49 -17.75
CA SER A 251 1.22 2.56 -18.27
C SER A 251 0.75 1.15 -18.55
N GLU A 252 -0.51 0.81 -18.28
CA GLU A 252 -1.04 -0.56 -18.33
C GLU A 252 -0.62 -1.32 -19.60
N THR A 253 -0.85 -0.73 -20.78
CA THR A 253 -0.46 -1.35 -22.06
C THR A 253 1.03 -1.63 -22.16
N LYS A 254 1.88 -0.67 -21.78
CA LYS A 254 3.35 -0.84 -21.80
C LYS A 254 3.80 -1.90 -20.81
N ASP A 255 3.12 -1.97 -19.67
CA ASP A 255 3.44 -2.90 -18.60
C ASP A 255 3.14 -4.34 -19.01
N HIS A 256 1.99 -4.58 -19.65
CA HIS A 256 1.62 -5.88 -20.22
C HIS A 256 2.46 -6.27 -21.43
N ASP A 257 2.88 -5.32 -22.26
CA ASP A 257 3.82 -5.59 -23.36
C ASP A 257 5.18 -6.10 -22.83
N ALA A 258 5.70 -5.49 -21.76
CA ALA A 258 6.91 -5.95 -21.09
C ALA A 258 6.72 -7.34 -20.46
N LEU A 259 5.54 -7.63 -19.90
CA LEU A 259 5.22 -8.97 -19.40
C LEU A 259 5.24 -10.02 -20.52
N LYS A 260 4.55 -9.75 -21.64
CA LYS A 260 4.50 -10.65 -22.82
C LYS A 260 5.90 -10.94 -23.38
N LYS A 261 6.80 -9.95 -23.38
CA LYS A 261 8.21 -10.08 -23.78
C LYS A 261 9.08 -10.83 -22.75
N GLY A 262 8.57 -11.12 -21.57
CA GLY A 262 9.31 -11.78 -20.49
C GLY A 262 10.33 -10.88 -19.82
N GLU A 263 10.12 -9.55 -19.87
CA GLU A 263 10.99 -8.54 -19.26
C GLU A 263 10.71 -8.37 -17.75
N VAL A 264 9.52 -8.79 -17.28
CA VAL A 264 9.12 -8.74 -15.86
C VAL A 264 9.69 -9.95 -15.10
N LYS A 265 11.02 -10.05 -15.02
CA LYS A 265 11.72 -11.21 -14.44
C LYS A 265 11.41 -11.45 -12.97
N LYS A 266 11.15 -10.40 -12.19
CA LYS A 266 10.76 -10.52 -10.77
C LYS A 266 9.50 -11.38 -10.59
N PHE A 267 8.51 -11.22 -11.48
CA PHE A 267 7.29 -12.03 -11.43
C PHE A 267 7.57 -13.50 -11.75
N GLU A 268 8.30 -13.75 -12.86
CA GLU A 268 8.72 -15.09 -13.26
C GLU A 268 9.50 -15.81 -12.15
N ASN A 269 10.47 -15.11 -11.56
CA ASN A 269 11.32 -15.62 -10.48
C ASN A 269 10.50 -15.98 -9.24
N SER A 270 9.62 -15.08 -8.79
CA SER A 270 8.75 -15.33 -7.64
C SER A 270 7.85 -16.56 -7.85
N MET A 271 7.25 -16.70 -9.02
CA MET A 271 6.38 -17.85 -9.32
C MET A 271 7.18 -19.16 -9.42
N ASN A 272 8.40 -19.11 -9.96
CA ASN A 272 9.33 -20.23 -9.98
C ASN A 272 9.81 -20.62 -8.57
N GLU A 273 10.09 -19.65 -7.70
CA GLU A 273 10.50 -19.88 -6.32
C GLU A 273 9.37 -20.52 -5.51
N LEU A 274 8.13 -20.00 -5.64
CA LEU A 274 6.95 -20.57 -4.99
C LEU A 274 6.68 -22.00 -5.43
N ALA A 275 6.75 -22.28 -6.73
CA ALA A 275 6.54 -23.63 -7.22
C ALA A 275 7.53 -24.64 -6.63
N LYS A 276 8.80 -24.24 -6.47
CA LYS A 276 9.82 -25.05 -5.78
C LYS A 276 9.49 -25.25 -4.29
N LYS A 277 9.18 -24.16 -3.57
CA LYS A 277 8.89 -24.19 -2.12
C LYS A 277 7.65 -25.02 -1.79
N LYS A 278 6.59 -24.88 -2.58
CA LYS A 278 5.30 -25.56 -2.38
C LYS A 278 5.24 -26.93 -3.04
N LYS A 279 6.25 -27.30 -3.85
CA LYS A 279 6.24 -28.50 -4.71
C LYS A 279 4.96 -28.57 -5.56
N ASN A 280 4.55 -27.43 -6.09
CA ASN A 280 3.35 -27.26 -6.89
C ASN A 280 3.65 -26.37 -8.10
N ASP A 281 3.62 -26.92 -9.31
CA ASP A 281 3.88 -26.18 -10.54
C ASP A 281 2.70 -25.30 -11.00
N GLU A 282 1.56 -25.33 -10.31
CA GLU A 282 0.38 -24.52 -10.62
C GLU A 282 0.68 -23.01 -10.66
N TYR A 283 1.55 -22.51 -9.78
CA TYR A 283 2.00 -21.10 -9.79
C TYR A 283 2.70 -20.73 -11.12
N LYS A 284 3.56 -21.61 -11.64
CA LYS A 284 4.23 -21.39 -12.93
C LYS A 284 3.24 -21.46 -14.09
N LYS A 285 2.32 -22.43 -14.03
CA LYS A 285 1.29 -22.59 -15.08
C LYS A 285 0.40 -21.35 -15.16
N LYS A 286 -0.08 -20.86 -14.02
CA LYS A 286 -0.90 -19.65 -13.92
C LYS A 286 -0.14 -18.40 -14.34
N TYR A 287 1.16 -18.31 -14.03
CA TYR A 287 2.02 -17.26 -14.57
C TYR A 287 2.09 -17.29 -16.12
N GLU A 288 2.30 -18.46 -16.73
CA GLU A 288 2.33 -18.57 -18.19
C GLU A 288 0.96 -18.27 -18.81
N GLU A 289 -0.14 -18.69 -18.17
CA GLU A 289 -1.50 -18.31 -18.58
C GLU A 289 -1.69 -16.78 -18.55
N ASP A 290 -1.25 -16.14 -17.47
CA ASP A 290 -1.32 -14.69 -17.29
C ASP A 290 -0.47 -13.91 -18.30
N LYS A 291 0.77 -14.35 -18.52
CA LYS A 291 1.71 -13.76 -19.49
C LYS A 291 1.18 -13.80 -20.92
N ASN A 292 0.47 -14.88 -21.27
CA ASN A 292 -0.07 -15.09 -22.62
C ASN A 292 -1.52 -14.61 -22.77
N LYS A 293 -2.12 -14.04 -21.71
CA LYS A 293 -3.50 -13.54 -21.73
C LYS A 293 -3.64 -12.40 -22.75
N LYS A 294 -4.71 -12.44 -23.54
CA LYS A 294 -5.12 -11.32 -24.39
C LYS A 294 -5.72 -10.25 -23.47
N ARG A 295 -5.02 -9.14 -23.36
CA ARG A 295 -5.39 -7.90 -22.67
C ARG A 295 -5.25 -6.80 -23.71
#